data_AF-A0AAD9UR45-F1
#
_entry.id   AF-A0AAD9UR45-F1
#
_cell.length_a   1.000
_cell.length_b   1.000
_cell.length_c   1.000
_cell.angle_alpha   90.00
_cell.angle_beta   90.00
_cell.angle_gamma   90.00
#
_symmetry.space_group_name_H-M   'P 1'
#
loop_
_entity.id
_entity.type
_entity.pdbx_description
1 polymer ?
#
loop_
_entity_poly.entity_id
_entity_poly.type
_entity_poly.pdbx_seq_one_letter_code
_entity_poly.pdbx_strand_id
1 'polypeptide(L)'
;MDRLRVVEKTRAFKRKRRDKHNKRATKVRQLEVREGTQYQSDMGFNSSVQESTEQIPQPTIPPQIIQACTSEKDFKKVVFDLETTSRANNAEICQFAAIHGTEQFNVYILPLHEIMPTAAAVNRLSVSQGGMFYEGKPVTAVQLDVAIQKFLNWLQSLTEPFLLLAHNAKLFDAKHLLKALEMSSRTEPFSEVVVGFGDTLSAFKELFPERKSYI
;
A
#
# COMPACT_ATOMS: atom_id res chain seq x y z
N MET A 1 10.09 14.74 -48.95
CA MET A 1 11.04 13.66 -48.62
C MET A 1 10.75 13.16 -47.21
N ASP A 2 10.16 11.97 -47.10
CA ASP A 2 9.82 11.35 -45.83
C ASP A 2 11.07 10.99 -45.02
N ARG A 3 11.19 11.54 -43.81
CA ARG A 3 12.17 11.07 -42.83
C ARG A 3 11.68 9.74 -42.25
N LEU A 4 12.02 8.63 -42.91
CA LEU A 4 11.93 7.30 -42.31
C LEU A 4 12.73 7.31 -41.00
N ARG A 5 12.04 7.33 -39.85
CA ARG A 5 12.66 7.18 -38.54
C ARG A 5 13.31 5.80 -38.48
N VAL A 6 14.63 5.75 -38.59
CA VAL A 6 15.39 4.53 -38.36
C VAL A 6 15.18 4.13 -36.90
N VAL A 7 14.34 3.13 -36.67
CA VAL A 7 14.10 2.59 -35.32
C VAL A 7 15.29 1.72 -34.97
N GLU A 8 16.07 2.14 -33.98
CA GLU A 8 17.15 1.32 -33.44
C GLU A 8 16.57 0.01 -32.89
N LYS A 9 17.07 -1.15 -33.34
CA LYS A 9 16.50 -2.47 -33.03
C LYS A 9 17.37 -3.30 -32.08
N THR A 10 18.41 -2.72 -31.51
CA THR A 10 19.31 -3.42 -30.59
C THR A 10 18.56 -3.95 -29.37
N ARG A 11 19.01 -5.08 -28.80
CA ARG A 11 18.39 -5.68 -27.61
C ARG A 11 18.35 -4.70 -26.44
N ALA A 12 19.40 -3.89 -26.28
CA ALA A 12 19.49 -2.84 -25.26
C ALA A 12 18.44 -1.73 -25.49
N PHE A 13 18.26 -1.26 -26.73
CA PHE A 13 17.25 -0.26 -27.07
C PHE A 13 15.83 -0.78 -26.83
N LYS A 14 15.52 -2.02 -27.27
CA LYS A 14 14.23 -2.66 -27.01
C LYS A 14 13.94 -2.81 -25.51
N ARG A 15 14.95 -3.19 -24.71
CA ARG A 15 14.84 -3.24 -23.24
C ARG A 15 14.53 -1.86 -22.67
N LYS A 16 15.32 -0.84 -23.00
CA LYS A 16 15.14 0.54 -22.55
C LYS A 16 13.77 1.11 -22.94
N ARG A 17 13.29 0.81 -24.14
CA ARG A 17 11.95 1.19 -24.61
C ARG A 17 10.85 0.53 -23.77
N ARG A 18 10.95 -0.77 -23.51
CA ARG A 18 10.01 -1.49 -22.65
C ARG A 18 10.04 -0.95 -21.22
N ASP A 19 11.21 -0.69 -20.65
CA ASP A 19 11.34 -0.13 -19.31
C ASP A 19 10.70 1.27 -19.22
N LYS A 20 10.90 2.11 -20.24
CA LYS A 20 10.26 3.43 -20.34
C LYS A 20 8.75 3.32 -20.48
N HIS A 21 8.27 2.35 -21.27
CA HIS A 21 6.85 2.06 -21.40
C HIS A 21 6.24 1.61 -20.07
N ASN A 22 6.87 0.67 -19.37
CA ASN A 22 6.41 0.18 -18.08
C ASN A 22 6.41 1.28 -17.02
N LYS A 23 7.44 2.16 -16.99
CA LYS A 23 7.46 3.33 -16.11
C LYS A 23 6.30 4.28 -16.39
N ARG A 24 5.99 4.54 -17.67
CA ARG A 24 4.85 5.37 -18.07
C ARG A 24 3.52 4.73 -17.68
N ALA A 25 3.31 3.46 -18.00
CA ALA A 25 2.10 2.72 -17.65
C ALA A 25 1.88 2.67 -16.13
N THR A 26 2.96 2.50 -15.36
CA THR A 26 2.90 2.54 -13.89
C THR A 26 2.50 3.92 -13.38
N LYS A 27 3.05 5.00 -13.94
CA LYS A 27 2.68 6.38 -13.59
C LYS A 27 1.23 6.69 -13.94
N VAL A 28 0.76 6.26 -15.12
CA VAL A 28 -0.64 6.45 -15.55
C VAL A 28 -1.58 5.72 -14.60
N ARG A 29 -1.31 4.44 -14.30
CA ARG A 29 -2.09 3.68 -13.33
C ARG A 29 -2.11 4.33 -11.94
N GLN A 30 -0.99 4.92 -11.49
CA GLN A 30 -0.94 5.66 -10.23
C GLN A 30 -1.85 6.90 -10.22
N LEU A 31 -1.94 7.60 -11.35
CA LEU A 31 -2.83 8.76 -11.51
C LEU A 31 -4.29 8.32 -11.59
N GLU A 32 -4.61 7.30 -12.38
CA GLU A 32 -5.96 6.72 -12.48
C GLU A 32 -6.50 6.25 -11.12
N VAL A 33 -5.67 5.58 -10.32
CA VAL A 33 -6.06 5.15 -8.96
C VAL A 33 -6.26 6.33 -8.02
N ARG A 34 -5.47 7.41 -8.18
CA ARG A 34 -5.57 8.61 -7.32
C ARG A 34 -6.78 9.48 -7.65
N GLU A 35 -7.09 9.62 -8.93
CA GLU A 35 -7.98 10.66 -9.46
C GLU A 35 -9.29 10.08 -10.06
N GLY A 36 -9.42 8.75 -10.14
CA GLY A 36 -10.64 8.07 -10.57
C GLY A 36 -10.87 8.13 -12.09
N THR A 37 -12.14 8.08 -12.50
CA THR A 37 -12.62 8.01 -13.89
C THR A 37 -12.11 9.14 -14.80
N GLN A 38 -11.56 10.21 -14.24
CA GLN A 38 -11.04 11.36 -14.97
C GLN A 38 -9.78 11.06 -15.80
N TYR A 39 -9.03 9.99 -15.49
CA TYR A 39 -7.80 9.63 -16.21
C TYR A 39 -7.81 8.25 -16.86
N GLN A 40 -8.98 7.63 -17.01
CA GLN A 40 -9.07 6.36 -17.74
C GLN A 40 -8.66 6.58 -19.21
N SER A 41 -7.66 5.84 -19.70
CA SER A 41 -7.23 5.91 -21.09
C SER A 41 -8.39 5.63 -22.08
N ASP A 42 -8.38 6.30 -23.24
CA ASP A 42 -9.38 6.23 -24.33
C ASP A 42 -10.76 6.90 -24.11
N MET A 43 -10.92 7.75 -23.08
CA MET A 43 -12.17 8.51 -22.85
C MET A 43 -12.44 9.65 -23.85
N GLY A 44 -11.56 9.91 -24.84
CA GLY A 44 -11.56 11.16 -25.60
C GLY A 44 -11.84 11.09 -27.11
N PHE A 45 -12.21 9.93 -27.67
CA PHE A 45 -12.35 9.80 -29.14
C PHE A 45 -13.72 9.35 -29.67
N ASN A 46 -14.69 9.09 -28.79
CA ASN A 46 -16.03 8.67 -29.19
C ASN A 46 -17.07 9.73 -28.85
N SER A 47 -17.03 10.89 -29.52
CA SER A 47 -18.17 11.82 -29.63
C SER A 47 -17.87 12.90 -30.66
N SER A 48 -18.59 12.88 -31.78
CA SER A 48 -18.67 13.99 -32.74
C SER A 48 -19.49 15.14 -32.14
N VAL A 49 -18.94 15.81 -31.13
CA VAL A 49 -19.54 17.00 -30.51
C VAL A 49 -18.58 18.15 -30.78
N GLN A 50 -19.07 19.19 -31.47
CA GLN A 50 -18.36 20.45 -31.60
C GLN A 50 -18.17 21.04 -30.20
N GLU A 51 -17.00 20.86 -29.61
CA GLU A 51 -16.67 21.45 -28.31
C GLU A 51 -16.46 22.97 -28.49
N SER A 52 -17.46 23.75 -28.10
CA SER A 52 -17.23 25.11 -27.65
C SER A 52 -16.29 25.05 -26.44
N THR A 53 -15.14 25.70 -26.51
CA THR A 53 -14.21 25.81 -25.39
C THR A 53 -14.84 26.66 -24.29
N GLU A 54 -15.67 26.05 -23.44
CA GLU A 54 -16.08 26.65 -22.18
C GLU A 54 -14.83 26.80 -21.32
N GLN A 55 -14.49 28.05 -20.98
CA GLN A 55 -13.39 28.34 -20.07
C GLN A 55 -13.73 27.74 -18.71
N ILE A 56 -12.85 26.88 -18.20
CA ILE A 56 -12.96 26.33 -16.86
C ILE A 56 -13.01 27.51 -15.88
N PRO A 57 -14.07 27.66 -15.07
CA PRO A 57 -14.17 28.75 -14.10
C PRO A 57 -13.00 28.66 -13.13
N GLN A 58 -12.40 29.81 -12.79
CA GLN A 58 -11.30 29.84 -11.84
C GLN A 58 -11.78 29.26 -10.49
N PRO A 59 -10.99 28.38 -9.86
CA PRO A 59 -11.36 27.80 -8.58
C PRO A 59 -11.56 28.95 -7.58
N THR A 60 -12.77 29.05 -7.03
CA THR A 60 -13.18 30.12 -6.10
C THR A 60 -12.40 30.03 -4.77
N ILE A 61 -11.78 28.89 -4.52
CA ILE A 61 -10.97 28.62 -3.32
C ILE A 61 -9.60 28.15 -3.82
N PRO A 62 -8.53 28.91 -3.57
CA PRO A 62 -7.18 28.43 -3.84
C PRO A 62 -6.96 27.13 -3.03
N PRO A 63 -6.36 26.08 -3.63
CA PRO A 63 -6.06 24.86 -2.88
C PRO A 63 -5.20 25.25 -1.69
N GLN A 64 -5.70 24.99 -0.49
CA GLN A 64 -4.89 25.12 0.71
C GLN A 64 -3.77 24.11 0.57
N ILE A 65 -2.53 24.61 0.49
CA ILE A 65 -1.36 23.80 0.76
C ILE A 65 -1.48 23.45 2.23
N ILE A 66 -2.09 22.29 2.53
CA ILE A 66 -1.97 21.70 3.86
C ILE A 66 -0.47 21.44 3.98
N GLN A 67 0.19 22.26 4.79
CA GLN A 67 1.57 22.01 5.18
C GLN A 67 1.61 20.55 5.60
N ALA A 68 2.41 19.74 4.88
CA ALA A 68 2.61 18.35 5.27
C ALA A 68 2.84 18.38 6.78
N CYS A 69 2.12 17.55 7.52
CA CYS A 69 2.20 17.51 8.98
C CYS A 69 3.64 17.09 9.35
N THR A 70 4.60 18.00 9.26
CA THR A 70 5.82 18.01 10.03
C THR A 70 5.35 18.41 11.41
N SER A 71 4.63 17.48 12.03
CA SER A 71 4.28 17.57 13.43
C SER A 71 5.54 18.03 14.16
N GLU A 72 5.50 19.21 14.78
CA GLU A 72 6.52 19.63 15.74
C GLU A 72 6.54 18.70 16.96
N LYS A 73 5.55 17.80 17.09
CA LYS A 73 5.55 16.72 18.08
C LYS A 73 6.49 15.61 17.62
N ASP A 74 7.40 15.25 18.50
CA ASP A 74 8.14 14.00 18.42
C ASP A 74 7.14 12.84 18.25
N PHE A 75 7.33 12.05 17.19
CA PHE A 75 6.59 10.81 16.98
C PHE A 75 7.53 9.63 17.13
N LYS A 76 7.00 8.55 17.69
CA LYS A 76 7.73 7.28 17.77
C LYS A 76 7.50 6.47 16.50
N LYS A 77 8.43 5.57 16.20
CA LYS A 77 8.41 4.75 14.98
C LYS A 77 8.06 3.33 15.34
N VAL A 78 6.97 2.82 14.80
CA VAL A 78 6.62 1.41 14.89
C VAL A 78 6.90 0.78 13.53
N VAL A 79 7.74 -0.25 13.48
CA VAL A 79 7.92 -1.01 12.25
C VAL A 79 6.93 -2.15 12.25
N PHE A 80 6.21 -2.36 11.16
CA PHE A 80 5.21 -3.42 11.06
C PHE A 80 5.27 -4.13 9.72
N ASP A 81 4.68 -5.33 9.70
CA ASP A 81 4.59 -6.19 8.53
C ASP A 81 3.30 -7.03 8.59
N LEU A 82 2.71 -7.30 7.43
CA LEU A 82 1.49 -8.08 7.29
C LEU A 82 1.69 -9.30 6.40
N GLU A 83 1.31 -10.46 6.92
CA GLU A 83 1.08 -11.63 6.07
C GLU A 83 -0.38 -11.68 5.65
N THR A 84 -0.65 -12.01 4.38
CA THR A 84 -2.00 -11.98 3.82
C THR A 84 -2.35 -13.24 3.04
N THR A 85 -3.64 -13.40 2.71
CA THR A 85 -4.13 -14.51 1.88
C THR A 85 -3.60 -14.46 0.45
N SER A 86 -3.22 -13.28 -0.06
CA SER A 86 -2.67 -13.08 -1.40
C SER A 86 -2.01 -11.71 -1.56
N ARG A 87 -1.42 -11.44 -2.74
CA ARG A 87 -0.91 -10.10 -3.11
C ARG A 87 -1.97 -9.17 -3.73
N ALA A 88 -3.22 -9.60 -3.79
CA ALA A 88 -4.30 -8.89 -4.49
C ALA A 88 -4.80 -7.68 -3.68
N ASN A 89 -5.72 -6.90 -4.26
CA ASN A 89 -6.33 -5.75 -3.57
C ASN A 89 -7.39 -6.13 -2.54
N ASN A 90 -7.97 -7.32 -2.69
CA ASN A 90 -8.96 -7.87 -1.78
C ASN A 90 -8.37 -8.85 -0.76
N ALA A 91 -7.04 -8.93 -0.64
CA ALA A 91 -6.39 -9.83 0.30
C ALA A 91 -6.81 -9.52 1.75
N GLU A 92 -6.89 -10.58 2.55
CA GLU A 92 -7.18 -10.52 3.98
C GLU A 92 -5.89 -10.69 4.76
N ILE A 93 -5.80 -10.04 5.93
CA ILE A 93 -4.65 -10.16 6.80
C ILE A 93 -4.75 -11.50 7.55
N CYS A 94 -3.66 -12.26 7.51
CA CYS A 94 -3.46 -13.55 8.14
C CYS A 94 -2.56 -13.46 9.38
N GLN A 95 -1.62 -12.51 9.38
CA GLN A 95 -0.77 -12.21 10.53
C GLN A 95 -0.47 -10.72 10.54
N PHE A 96 -0.44 -10.15 11.74
CA PHE A 96 -0.01 -8.77 11.95
C PHE A 96 1.09 -8.75 13.00
N ALA A 97 2.29 -8.36 12.57
CA ALA A 97 3.44 -8.17 13.44
C ALA A 97 3.87 -6.70 13.46
N ALA A 98 4.27 -6.20 14.64
CA ALA A 98 4.81 -4.87 14.81
C ALA A 98 5.84 -4.83 15.95
N ILE A 99 6.81 -3.91 15.84
CA ILE A 99 7.87 -3.70 16.84
C ILE A 99 8.08 -2.22 17.13
N HIS A 100 8.35 -1.91 18.40
CA HIS A 100 8.75 -0.59 18.87
C HIS A 100 9.77 -0.74 20.00
N GLY A 101 11.05 -0.45 19.73
CA GLY A 101 12.11 -0.72 20.69
C GLY A 101 12.20 -2.21 21.03
N THR A 102 11.97 -2.56 22.30
CA THR A 102 11.91 -3.95 22.79
C THR A 102 10.50 -4.54 22.75
N GLU A 103 9.48 -3.70 22.58
CA GLU A 103 8.08 -4.11 22.59
C GLU A 103 7.70 -4.74 21.25
N GLN A 104 6.94 -5.82 21.32
CA GLN A 104 6.54 -6.60 20.16
C GLN A 104 5.04 -6.88 20.21
N PHE A 105 4.42 -6.81 19.05
CA PHE A 105 3.05 -7.22 18.80
C PHE A 105 3.08 -8.28 17.70
N ASN A 106 2.41 -9.40 17.93
CA ASN A 106 2.27 -10.45 16.93
C ASN A 106 0.95 -11.18 17.16
N VAL A 107 0.09 -11.22 16.14
CA VAL A 107 -1.18 -11.91 16.20
C VAL A 107 -1.48 -12.59 14.87
N TYR A 108 -1.99 -13.82 14.95
CA TYR A 108 -2.58 -14.51 13.80
C TYR A 108 -4.07 -14.16 13.71
N ILE A 109 -4.53 -13.95 12.48
CA ILE A 109 -5.90 -13.56 12.16
C ILE A 109 -6.46 -14.64 11.26
N LEU A 110 -7.60 -15.23 11.65
CA LEU A 110 -8.25 -16.25 10.84
C LEU A 110 -8.95 -15.55 9.66
N PRO A 111 -8.50 -15.75 8.40
CA PRO A 111 -9.15 -15.14 7.25
C PRO A 111 -10.47 -15.85 6.94
N LEU A 112 -11.37 -15.16 6.24
CA LEU A 112 -12.63 -15.75 5.76
C LEU A 112 -12.42 -16.63 4.53
N HIS A 113 -11.43 -16.29 3.69
CA HIS A 113 -11.09 -17.04 2.49
C HIS A 113 -9.76 -17.79 2.64
N GLU A 114 -9.58 -18.79 1.76
CA GLU A 114 -8.36 -19.58 1.71
C GLU A 114 -7.12 -18.73 1.38
N ILE A 115 -5.98 -19.14 1.95
CA ILE A 115 -4.68 -18.57 1.62
C ILE A 115 -4.25 -19.15 0.27
N MET A 116 -3.97 -18.28 -0.70
CA MET A 116 -3.54 -18.72 -2.03
C MET A 116 -2.22 -19.49 -1.96
N PRO A 117 -2.02 -20.55 -2.77
CA PRO A 117 -0.79 -21.35 -2.73
C PRO A 117 0.49 -20.52 -2.89
N THR A 118 0.43 -19.45 -3.69
CA THR A 118 1.56 -18.53 -3.89
C THR A 118 1.88 -17.69 -2.65
N ALA A 119 0.89 -17.36 -1.83
CA ALA A 119 1.09 -16.67 -0.55
C ALA A 119 1.57 -17.66 0.52
N ALA A 120 0.92 -18.83 0.62
CA ALA A 120 1.29 -19.91 1.52
C ALA A 120 2.75 -20.36 1.34
N ALA A 121 3.25 -20.38 0.10
CA ALA A 121 4.64 -20.71 -0.20
C ALA A 121 5.66 -19.72 0.39
N VAL A 122 5.25 -18.47 0.63
CA VAL A 122 6.11 -17.41 1.17
C VAL A 122 5.97 -17.33 2.69
N ASN A 123 4.73 -17.20 3.17
CA ASN A 123 4.45 -16.94 4.59
C ASN A 123 4.32 -18.22 5.43
N ARG A 124 4.28 -19.39 4.79
CA ARG A 124 4.17 -20.71 5.43
C ARG A 124 2.90 -20.89 6.26
N LEU A 125 1.86 -20.11 5.96
CA LEU A 125 0.55 -20.17 6.61
C LEU A 125 -0.42 -21.03 5.82
N SER A 126 -1.30 -21.73 6.55
CA SER A 126 -2.40 -22.48 5.98
C SER A 126 -3.62 -22.44 6.90
N VAL A 127 -4.80 -22.65 6.32
CA VAL A 127 -6.07 -22.76 7.04
C VAL A 127 -6.66 -24.13 6.75
N SER A 128 -7.07 -24.86 7.78
CA SER A 128 -7.71 -26.17 7.65
C SER A 128 -8.69 -26.40 8.79
N GLN A 129 -9.90 -26.89 8.48
CA GLN A 129 -10.96 -27.19 9.45
C GLN A 129 -11.27 -26.03 10.41
N GLY A 130 -11.22 -24.78 9.92
CA GLY A 130 -11.45 -23.57 10.73
C GLY A 130 -10.29 -23.20 11.68
N GLY A 131 -9.19 -23.96 11.66
CA GLY A 131 -7.95 -23.67 12.36
C GLY A 131 -6.88 -23.08 11.44
N MET A 132 -5.92 -22.37 12.03
CA MET A 132 -4.79 -21.78 11.32
C MET A 132 -3.49 -22.47 11.73
N PHE A 133 -2.57 -22.63 10.78
CA PHE A 133 -1.32 -23.34 10.98
C PHE A 133 -0.14 -22.55 10.38
N TYR A 134 0.98 -22.52 11.10
CA TYR A 134 2.28 -22.04 10.62
C TYR A 134 3.24 -23.23 10.51
N GLU A 135 3.76 -23.49 9.31
CA GLU A 135 4.59 -24.67 9.02
C GLU A 135 3.95 -25.99 9.46
N GLY A 136 2.63 -26.11 9.28
CA GLY A 136 1.85 -27.28 9.70
C GLY A 136 1.62 -27.41 11.21
N LYS A 137 2.15 -26.49 12.03
CA LYS A 137 1.88 -26.44 13.47
C LYS A 137 0.69 -25.53 13.75
N PRO A 138 -0.27 -25.94 14.59
CA PRO A 138 -1.43 -25.12 14.91
C PRO A 138 -0.98 -23.83 15.62
N VAL A 139 -1.60 -22.71 15.24
CA VAL A 139 -1.40 -21.40 15.88
C VAL A 139 -2.72 -20.84 16.37
N THR A 140 -2.68 -20.12 17.49
CA THR A 140 -3.86 -19.42 18.00
C THR A 140 -4.15 -18.19 17.15
N ALA A 141 -5.22 -18.27 16.36
CA ALA A 141 -5.73 -17.16 15.56
C ALA A 141 -6.97 -16.53 16.21
N VAL A 142 -7.17 -15.24 15.98
CA VAL A 142 -8.35 -14.49 16.42
C VAL A 142 -9.10 -13.91 15.22
N GLN A 143 -10.30 -13.38 15.46
CA GLN A 143 -11.05 -12.64 14.45
C GLN A 143 -10.43 -11.26 14.19
N LEU A 144 -10.69 -10.70 13.01
CA LEU A 144 -10.12 -9.43 12.56
C LEU A 144 -10.37 -8.29 13.55
N ASP A 145 -11.60 -8.14 14.02
CA ASP A 145 -12.01 -7.09 14.96
C ASP A 145 -11.23 -7.16 16.28
N VAL A 146 -11.01 -8.38 16.78
CA VAL A 146 -10.21 -8.66 17.98
C VAL A 146 -8.75 -8.33 17.75
N ALA A 147 -8.18 -8.70 16.60
CA ALA A 147 -6.80 -8.39 16.26
C ALA A 147 -6.54 -6.88 16.18
N ILE A 148 -7.43 -6.14 15.51
CA ILE A 148 -7.29 -4.68 15.41
C ILE A 148 -7.50 -4.02 16.77
N GLN A 149 -8.43 -4.49 17.61
CA GLN A 149 -8.56 -4.00 18.99
C GLN A 149 -7.28 -4.24 19.80
N LYS A 150 -6.70 -5.43 19.71
CA LYS A 150 -5.44 -5.76 20.41
C LYS A 150 -4.30 -4.85 19.96
N PHE A 151 -4.22 -4.56 18.66
CA PHE A 151 -3.20 -3.66 18.12
C PHE A 151 -3.36 -2.23 18.63
N LEU A 152 -4.58 -1.70 18.64
CA LEU A 152 -4.85 -0.36 19.19
C LEU A 152 -4.52 -0.27 20.68
N ASN A 153 -4.91 -1.28 21.47
CA ASN A 153 -4.58 -1.34 22.89
C ASN A 153 -3.06 -1.37 23.10
N TRP A 154 -2.35 -2.13 22.25
CA TRP A 154 -0.89 -2.17 22.28
C TRP A 154 -0.29 -0.79 21.97
N LEU A 155 -0.72 -0.11 20.92
CA LEU A 155 -0.26 1.26 20.63
C LEU A 155 -0.56 2.24 21.78
N GLN A 156 -1.77 2.20 22.33
CA GLN A 156 -2.17 3.07 23.45
C GLN A 156 -1.34 2.82 24.71
N SER A 157 -0.85 1.60 24.93
CA SER A 157 0.03 1.27 26.06
C SER A 157 1.43 1.91 25.95
N LEU A 158 1.84 2.34 24.76
CA LEU A 158 3.17 2.89 24.48
C LEU A 158 3.22 4.44 24.60
N THR A 159 2.09 5.09 24.87
CA THR A 159 1.93 6.53 25.18
C THR A 159 2.71 7.52 24.30
N GLU A 160 2.46 7.58 22.98
CA GLU A 160 2.96 8.66 22.10
C GLU A 160 2.18 8.65 20.76
N PRO A 161 2.22 9.71 19.93
CA PRO A 161 1.85 9.59 18.53
C PRO A 161 2.85 8.72 17.76
N PHE A 162 2.35 7.78 16.92
CA PHE A 162 3.18 6.83 16.17
C PHE A 162 3.18 7.08 14.67
N LEU A 163 4.35 6.99 14.05
CA LEU A 163 4.52 6.79 12.61
C LEU A 163 4.74 5.30 12.35
N LEU A 164 3.83 4.69 11.58
CA LEU A 164 3.94 3.27 11.21
C LEU A 164 4.80 3.10 9.96
N LEU A 165 5.84 2.28 10.04
CA LEU A 165 6.80 2.04 8.97
C LEU A 165 6.66 0.61 8.45
N ALA A 166 6.47 0.45 7.14
CA ALA A 166 6.55 -0.84 6.49
C ALA A 166 7.30 -0.75 5.16
N HIS A 167 7.75 -1.89 4.66
CA HIS A 167 8.46 -1.93 3.38
C HIS A 167 7.47 -2.05 2.22
N ASN A 168 7.48 -1.10 1.28
CA ASN A 168 6.44 -1.00 0.24
C ASN A 168 5.03 -0.75 0.83
N ALA A 169 4.98 -0.12 2.01
CA ALA A 169 3.78 0.13 2.79
C ALA A 169 2.64 0.73 1.95
N LYS A 170 2.96 1.73 1.12
CA LYS A 170 1.96 2.49 0.35
C LYS A 170 1.16 1.61 -0.60
N LEU A 171 1.79 0.58 -1.17
CA LEU A 171 1.16 -0.30 -2.14
C LEU A 171 0.62 -1.59 -1.50
N PHE A 172 1.00 -1.87 -0.25
CA PHE A 172 0.68 -3.13 0.39
C PHE A 172 0.22 -2.94 1.84
N ASP A 173 1.11 -2.88 2.81
CA ASP A 173 0.77 -3.02 4.23
C ASP A 173 -0.19 -1.95 4.73
N ALA A 174 0.11 -0.67 4.46
CA ALA A 174 -0.73 0.45 4.88
C ALA A 174 -2.13 0.36 4.27
N LYS A 175 -2.22 -0.02 2.99
CA LYS A 175 -3.50 -0.22 2.29
C LYS A 175 -4.35 -1.29 2.98
N HIS A 176 -3.77 -2.44 3.30
CA HIS A 176 -4.54 -3.55 3.87
C HIS A 176 -4.89 -3.27 5.33
N LEU A 177 -4.01 -2.61 6.09
CA LEU A 177 -4.31 -2.17 7.45
C LEU A 177 -5.46 -1.16 7.47
N LEU A 178 -5.46 -0.15 6.58
CA LEU A 178 -6.55 0.81 6.48
C LEU A 178 -7.89 0.14 6.15
N LYS A 179 -7.90 -0.82 5.22
CA LYS A 179 -9.09 -1.61 4.91
C LYS A 179 -9.57 -2.41 6.13
N ALA A 180 -8.65 -3.04 6.87
CA ALA A 180 -8.98 -3.79 8.08
C ALA A 180 -9.54 -2.90 9.20
N LEU A 181 -9.00 -1.69 9.36
CA LEU A 181 -9.50 -0.68 10.29
C LEU A 181 -10.92 -0.24 9.94
N GLU A 182 -11.20 0.01 8.66
CA GLU A 182 -12.53 0.36 8.16
C GLU A 182 -13.54 -0.77 8.42
N MET A 183 -13.18 -2.01 8.06
CA MET A 183 -14.01 -3.20 8.31
C MET A 183 -14.29 -3.44 9.80
N SER A 184 -13.40 -2.95 10.68
CA SER A 184 -13.55 -3.08 12.14
C SER A 184 -14.15 -1.83 12.80
N SER A 185 -14.55 -0.81 12.02
CA SER A 185 -15.02 0.49 12.54
C SER A 185 -14.04 1.15 13.52
N ARG A 186 -12.74 1.08 13.21
CA ARG A 186 -11.64 1.50 14.09
C ARG A 186 -10.74 2.59 13.51
N THR A 187 -11.18 3.25 12.44
CA THR A 187 -10.42 4.33 11.79
C THR A 187 -10.22 5.55 12.70
N GLU A 188 -11.26 5.97 13.43
CA GLU A 188 -11.17 7.15 14.32
C GLU A 188 -10.24 6.91 15.53
N PRO A 189 -10.40 5.83 16.33
CA PRO A 189 -9.45 5.57 17.42
C PRO A 189 -8.01 5.37 16.95
N PHE A 190 -7.82 4.91 15.71
CA PHE A 190 -6.51 4.77 15.11
C PHE A 190 -5.88 6.12 14.75
N SER A 191 -6.65 7.06 14.20
CA SER A 191 -6.16 8.38 13.80
C SER A 191 -5.76 9.24 15.01
N GLU A 192 -6.32 8.97 16.19
CA GLU A 192 -5.93 9.61 17.45
C GLU A 192 -4.50 9.27 17.90
N VAL A 193 -4.01 8.07 17.56
CA VAL A 193 -2.70 7.55 18.02
C VAL A 193 -1.66 7.40 16.91
N VAL A 194 -2.08 7.33 15.65
CA VAL A 194 -1.18 7.18 14.49
C VAL A 194 -1.19 8.43 13.62
N VAL A 195 -0.03 9.07 13.46
CA VAL A 195 0.12 10.27 12.61
C VAL A 195 0.16 9.95 11.13
N GLY A 196 0.51 8.70 10.78
CA GLY A 196 0.50 8.23 9.41
C GLY A 196 1.40 7.03 9.16
N PHE A 197 1.70 6.82 7.88
CA PHE A 197 2.52 5.72 7.38
C PHE A 197 3.78 6.24 6.69
N GLY A 198 4.91 5.56 6.91
CA GLY A 198 6.15 5.74 6.16
C GLY A 198 6.49 4.51 5.32
N ASP A 199 6.84 4.74 4.06
CA ASP A 199 7.25 3.68 3.13
C ASP A 199 8.79 3.59 3.04
N THR A 200 9.36 2.56 3.65
CA THR A 200 10.82 2.39 3.72
C THR A 200 11.44 2.03 2.38
N LEU A 201 10.69 1.49 1.42
CA LEU A 201 11.21 1.17 0.08
C LEU A 201 11.58 2.45 -0.68
N SER A 202 10.78 3.50 -0.53
CA SER A 202 11.09 4.80 -1.14
C SER A 202 12.35 5.41 -0.53
N ALA A 203 12.45 5.39 0.81
CA ALA A 203 13.63 5.87 1.52
C ALA A 203 14.91 5.09 1.14
N PHE A 204 14.86 3.77 1.06
CA PHE A 204 16.04 2.97 0.70
C PHE A 204 16.49 3.18 -0.74
N LYS A 205 15.58 3.41 -1.68
CA LYS A 205 15.94 3.75 -3.07
C LYS A 205 16.68 5.08 -3.18
N GLU A 206 16.36 6.02 -2.30
CA GLU A 206 17.02 7.32 -2.25
C GLU A 206 18.40 7.20 -1.60
N LEU A 207 18.51 6.45 -0.50
CA LEU A 207 19.75 6.29 0.25
C LEU A 207 20.78 5.36 -0.43
N PHE A 208 20.32 4.36 -1.18
CA PHE A 208 21.18 3.32 -1.77
C PHE A 208 20.88 3.08 -3.27
N PRO A 209 20.90 4.12 -4.12
CA PRO A 209 20.40 4.06 -5.50
C PRO A 209 21.08 2.99 -6.39
N GLU A 210 22.29 2.57 -6.02
CA GLU A 210 23.08 1.56 -6.72
C GLU A 210 22.59 0.11 -6.51
N ARG A 211 21.74 -0.16 -5.52
CA ARG A 211 21.26 -1.52 -5.26
C ARG A 211 20.36 -2.02 -6.38
N LYS A 212 20.61 -3.27 -6.80
CA LYS A 212 19.80 -3.98 -7.81
C LYS A 212 18.45 -4.46 -7.28
N SER A 213 18.37 -4.69 -5.97
CA SER A 213 17.16 -5.12 -5.26
C SER A 213 17.07 -4.42 -3.91
N TYR A 214 15.84 -4.20 -3.47
CA TYR A 214 15.48 -3.63 -2.16
C TYR A 214 14.48 -4.51 -1.42
N ILE A 215 14.21 -5.70 -1.97
CA ILE A 215 13.44 -6.78 -1.35
C ILE A 215 14.26 -7.38 -0.22
#